data_AF-A0A172W5G6-F1
#
_entry.id   AF-A0A172W5G6-F1
#
_cell.length_a   1.000
_cell.length_b   1.000
_cell.length_c   1.000
_cell.angle_alpha   90.00
_cell.angle_beta   90.00
_cell.angle_gamma   90.00
#
_symmetry.space_group_name_H-M   'P 1'
#
loop_
_entity.id
_entity.type
_entity.pdbx_description
1 polymer ?
#
loop_
_entity_poly.entity_id
_entity_poly.type
_entity_poly.pdbx_seq_one_letter_code
_entity_poly.pdbx_strand_id
1 'polypeptide(L)'
;GEADPATWARGVGNSWRTTGDIQDKWESMISRADENDKWAGHAGPGGWNDPNMLEVGKGERPPEDYRPLFSKGAWAKAPLLIGCDVRAMSDETKEILINEEAIAVNQDALGVQGKKVKGDGSAE
;
A
#
# COMPACT_ATOMS: atom_id res chain seq x y z
N GLY A 1 13.55 -0.16 1.63
CA GLY A 1 14.12 -0.15 0.28
C GLY A 1 15.58 0.15 0.48
N GLU A 2 16.46 -0.55 -0.20
CA GLU A 2 17.89 -0.29 -0.06
C GLU A 2 18.23 1.07 -0.71
N ALA A 3 19.10 1.85 -0.06
CA ALA A 3 19.59 3.14 -0.55
C ALA A 3 18.53 4.24 -0.82
N ASP A 4 17.45 4.27 -0.03
CA ASP A 4 16.48 5.38 0.02
C ASP A 4 15.98 5.89 -1.36
N PRO A 5 15.36 5.02 -2.18
CA PRO A 5 15.01 5.32 -3.57
C PRO A 5 14.04 6.50 -3.75
N ALA A 6 13.26 6.83 -2.71
CA ALA A 6 12.41 8.01 -2.71
C ALA A 6 13.15 9.33 -3.01
N THR A 7 14.46 9.37 -2.74
CA THR A 7 15.28 10.56 -2.95
C THR A 7 15.80 10.75 -4.38
N TRP A 8 15.78 9.70 -5.22
CA TRP A 8 16.40 9.74 -6.55
C TRP A 8 15.63 9.01 -7.66
N ALA A 9 14.83 7.97 -7.35
CA ALA A 9 14.23 7.07 -8.33
C ALA A 9 13.22 7.75 -9.25
N ARG A 10 12.64 8.88 -8.83
CA ARG A 10 11.75 9.70 -9.66
C ARG A 10 12.38 10.13 -10.99
N GLY A 11 13.70 10.30 -11.04
CA GLY A 11 14.39 10.68 -12.28
C GLY A 11 14.55 9.54 -13.29
N VAL A 12 14.29 8.29 -12.89
CA VAL A 12 14.59 7.09 -13.67
C VAL A 12 13.46 6.05 -13.72
N GLY A 13 12.33 6.32 -13.05
CA GLY A 13 11.20 5.40 -13.00
C GLY A 13 9.92 6.04 -12.47
N ASN A 14 8.81 5.29 -12.53
CA ASN A 14 7.47 5.77 -12.17
C ASN A 14 7.00 5.32 -10.79
N SER A 15 7.62 4.29 -10.23
CA SER A 15 7.44 3.87 -8.84
C SER A 15 8.71 3.20 -8.34
N TRP A 16 8.86 3.11 -7.02
CA TRP A 16 10.01 2.48 -6.40
C TRP A 16 9.64 1.82 -5.07
N ARG A 17 10.17 0.62 -4.87
CA ARG A 17 9.99 -0.13 -3.63
C ARG A 17 10.63 0.61 -2.46
N THR A 18 9.83 0.97 -1.46
CA THR A 18 10.31 1.69 -0.26
C THR A 18 10.68 0.76 0.88
N THR A 19 10.42 -0.55 0.74
CA THR A 19 10.55 -1.56 1.81
C THR A 19 11.03 -2.92 1.29
N GLY A 20 11.31 -3.85 2.20
CA GLY A 20 11.54 -5.26 1.87
C GLY A 20 10.26 -5.97 1.40
N ASP A 21 10.30 -7.28 1.22
CA ASP A 21 9.11 -8.01 0.78
C ASP A 21 8.00 -8.00 1.84
N ILE A 22 6.75 -7.88 1.39
CA ILE A 22 5.58 -8.03 2.24
C ILE A 22 5.29 -9.53 2.40
N GLN A 23 4.88 -9.92 3.60
CA GLN A 23 4.36 -11.25 3.90
C GLN A 23 2.90 -11.11 4.30
N ASP A 24 2.08 -12.15 4.09
CA ASP A 24 0.68 -12.19 4.54
C ASP A 24 0.57 -12.37 6.07
N LYS A 25 1.15 -11.43 6.80
CA LYS A 25 1.18 -11.34 8.26
C LYS A 25 0.88 -9.91 8.65
N TRP A 26 0.04 -9.73 9.67
CA TRP A 26 -0.39 -8.42 10.13
C TRP A 26 0.79 -7.48 10.40
N GLU A 27 1.78 -7.97 11.13
CA GLU A 27 2.96 -7.22 11.54
C GLU A 27 3.81 -6.79 10.33
N SER A 28 3.91 -7.66 9.32
CA SER A 28 4.57 -7.32 8.06
C SER A 28 3.82 -6.19 7.37
N MET A 29 2.50 -6.29 7.22
CA MET A 29 1.71 -5.28 6.52
C MET A 29 1.77 -3.91 7.21
N ILE A 30 1.65 -3.89 8.55
CA ILE A 30 1.73 -2.64 9.32
C ILE A 30 3.13 -2.02 9.22
N SER A 31 4.18 -2.82 9.45
CA SER A 31 5.57 -2.33 9.39
C SER A 31 5.94 -1.80 8.01
N ARG A 32 5.59 -2.49 6.91
CA ARG A 32 5.84 -2.01 5.54
C ARG A 32 5.23 -0.64 5.30
N ALA A 33 3.99 -0.45 5.75
CA ALA A 33 3.32 0.81 5.49
C ALA A 33 3.75 1.94 6.45
N ASP A 34 4.22 1.63 7.66
CA ASP A 34 4.87 2.63 8.55
C ASP A 34 6.28 3.00 8.04
N GLU A 35 7.05 2.04 7.52
CA GLU A 35 8.32 2.30 6.82
C GLU A 35 8.14 3.17 5.56
N ASN A 36 7.00 3.05 4.88
CA ASN A 36 6.65 3.84 3.70
C ASN A 36 6.22 5.27 4.04
N ASP A 37 5.60 5.47 5.21
CA ASP A 37 5.00 6.74 5.65
C ASP A 37 6.01 7.90 5.66
N LYS A 38 7.25 7.63 6.10
CA LYS A 38 8.33 8.63 6.15
C LYS A 38 8.67 9.23 4.78
N TRP A 39 8.33 8.55 3.69
CA TRP A 39 8.61 8.99 2.32
C TRP A 39 7.46 9.74 1.66
N ALA A 40 6.35 10.00 2.37
CA ALA A 40 5.15 10.60 1.79
C ALA A 40 5.40 11.90 1.00
N GLY A 41 6.36 12.72 1.43
CA GLY A 41 6.73 13.96 0.75
C GLY A 41 7.42 13.79 -0.61
N HIS A 42 7.85 12.58 -0.97
CA HIS A 42 8.54 12.27 -2.23
C HIS A 42 7.61 11.69 -3.31
N ALA A 43 6.40 11.26 -2.93
CA ALA A 43 5.42 10.73 -3.87
C ALA A 43 4.60 11.84 -4.53
N GLY A 44 4.21 11.61 -5.77
CA GLY A 44 3.30 12.48 -6.51
C GLY A 44 3.24 12.11 -7.99
N PRO A 45 2.37 12.76 -8.79
CA PRO A 45 2.14 12.39 -10.19
C PRO A 45 3.44 12.10 -10.96
N GLY A 46 3.53 10.89 -11.51
CA GLY A 46 4.70 10.39 -12.26
C GLY A 46 5.78 9.67 -11.44
N GLY A 47 5.67 9.62 -10.11
CA GLY A 47 6.62 8.95 -9.22
C GLY A 47 6.01 8.57 -7.87
N TRP A 48 5.81 7.28 -7.63
CA TRP A 48 5.07 6.77 -6.48
C TRP A 48 5.93 5.88 -5.56
N ASN A 49 5.73 6.04 -4.25
CA ASN A 49 6.28 5.10 -3.29
C ASN A 49 5.51 3.77 -3.37
N ASP A 50 6.22 2.66 -3.46
CA ASP A 50 5.66 1.32 -3.55
C ASP A 50 5.96 0.54 -2.25
N PRO A 51 4.97 0.40 -1.34
CA PRO A 51 5.09 -0.41 -0.13
C PRO A 51 4.94 -1.93 -0.38
N ASN A 52 4.95 -2.37 -1.64
CA ASN A 52 4.74 -3.72 -2.16
C ASN A 52 3.27 -4.06 -2.49
N MET A 53 3.06 -5.22 -3.11
CA MET A 53 1.80 -5.70 -3.65
C MET A 53 0.70 -5.91 -2.60
N LEU A 54 -0.56 -5.95 -3.06
CA LEU A 54 -1.71 -6.28 -2.22
C LEU A 54 -1.75 -7.79 -1.94
N GLU A 55 -1.65 -8.16 -0.67
CA GLU A 55 -1.79 -9.54 -0.17
C GLU A 55 -3.27 -9.98 -0.01
N VAL A 56 -4.22 -9.12 -0.39
CA VAL A 56 -5.67 -9.34 -0.27
C VAL A 56 -6.08 -10.63 -0.99
N GLY A 57 -6.64 -11.58 -0.24
CA GLY A 57 -7.20 -12.82 -0.79
C GLY A 57 -6.19 -13.93 -1.10
N LYS A 58 -4.98 -13.90 -0.52
CA LYS A 58 -4.04 -15.04 -0.60
C LYS A 58 -4.42 -16.22 0.28
N GLY A 59 -5.40 -16.05 1.16
CA GLY A 59 -6.06 -17.14 1.89
C GLY A 59 -5.37 -17.56 3.18
N GLU A 60 -4.32 -16.85 3.62
CA GLU A 60 -3.70 -17.11 4.92
C GLU A 60 -4.46 -16.41 6.07
N ARG A 61 -5.40 -15.50 5.75
CA ARG A 61 -6.17 -14.72 6.72
C ARG A 61 -7.66 -14.56 6.33
N PRO A 62 -8.55 -14.28 7.29
CA PRO A 62 -9.95 -13.96 7.00
C PRO A 62 -10.10 -12.71 6.11
N PRO A 63 -11.11 -12.64 5.21
CA PRO A 63 -11.30 -11.49 4.31
C PRO A 63 -11.34 -10.13 5.00
N GLU A 64 -11.94 -10.04 6.19
CA GLU A 64 -12.05 -8.82 6.99
C GLU A 64 -10.70 -8.21 7.37
N ASP A 65 -9.66 -9.04 7.55
CA ASP A 65 -8.31 -8.60 7.91
C ASP A 65 -7.62 -7.85 6.75
N TYR A 66 -8.13 -8.00 5.52
CA TYR A 66 -7.59 -7.34 4.33
C TYR A 66 -8.21 -5.96 4.05
N ARG A 67 -9.35 -5.60 4.65
CA ARG A 67 -9.96 -4.26 4.48
C ARG A 67 -9.02 -3.12 4.90
N PRO A 68 -8.30 -3.21 6.05
CA PRO A 68 -7.30 -2.22 6.44
C PRO A 68 -6.11 -2.16 5.47
N LEU A 69 -5.68 -3.29 4.90
CA LEU A 69 -4.58 -3.34 3.94
C LEU A 69 -4.92 -2.55 2.68
N PHE A 70 -6.09 -2.82 2.09
CA PHE A 70 -6.55 -2.11 0.90
C PHE A 70 -6.70 -0.61 1.17
N SER A 71 -7.32 -0.25 2.30
CA SER A 71 -7.46 1.14 2.75
C SER A 71 -6.10 1.84 2.90
N LYS A 72 -5.10 1.16 3.46
CA LYS A 72 -3.75 1.72 3.65
C LYS A 72 -3.04 1.91 2.32
N GLY A 73 -3.15 0.96 1.39
CA GLY A 73 -2.63 1.11 0.03
C GLY A 73 -3.27 2.27 -0.73
N ALA A 74 -4.59 2.42 -0.59
CA ALA A 74 -5.32 3.52 -1.21
C ALA A 74 -4.86 4.88 -0.70
N TRP A 75 -4.83 5.05 0.62
CA TRP A 75 -4.40 6.28 1.28
C TRP A 75 -2.93 6.62 1.02
N ALA A 76 -2.06 5.61 0.95
CA ALA A 76 -0.63 5.79 0.67
C ALA A 76 -0.32 6.13 -0.80
N LYS A 77 -1.34 6.23 -1.68
CA LYS A 77 -1.15 6.37 -3.14
C LYS A 77 -0.22 5.30 -3.73
N ALA A 78 -0.24 4.11 -3.11
CA ALA A 78 0.55 2.98 -3.55
C ALA A 78 0.02 2.43 -4.89
N PRO A 79 0.88 1.84 -5.73
CA PRO A 79 0.42 0.97 -6.80
C PRO A 79 -0.49 -0.15 -6.25
N LEU A 80 -1.75 -0.20 -6.67
CA LEU A 80 -2.72 -1.22 -6.24
C LEU A 80 -2.59 -2.49 -7.11
N LEU A 81 -1.50 -3.23 -6.93
CA LEU A 81 -1.23 -4.46 -7.67
C LEU A 81 -1.83 -5.68 -6.96
N ILE A 82 -2.82 -6.32 -7.58
CA ILE A 82 -3.51 -7.50 -7.04
C ILE A 82 -2.55 -8.70 -7.02
N GLY A 83 -2.33 -9.28 -5.84
CA GLY A 83 -1.42 -10.41 -5.64
C GLY A 83 -2.08 -11.80 -5.53
N CYS A 84 -3.41 -11.90 -5.59
CA CYS A 84 -4.14 -13.17 -5.45
C CYS A 84 -4.58 -13.78 -6.79
N ASP A 85 -5.01 -15.04 -6.78
CA ASP A 85 -5.60 -15.69 -7.97
C ASP A 85 -7.01 -15.17 -8.22
N VAL A 86 -7.14 -14.26 -9.19
CA VAL A 86 -8.42 -13.62 -9.52
C VAL A 86 -9.49 -14.57 -10.05
N ARG A 87 -9.13 -15.80 -10.42
CA ARG A 87 -10.07 -16.84 -10.90
C ARG A 87 -10.76 -17.57 -9.75
N ALA A 88 -10.22 -17.45 -8.54
CA ALA A 88 -10.63 -18.20 -7.36
C ALA A 88 -10.81 -17.32 -6.11
N MET A 89 -11.04 -16.01 -6.28
CA MET A 89 -11.28 -15.10 -5.17
C MET A 89 -12.68 -15.29 -4.56
N SER A 90 -12.82 -15.10 -3.26
CA SER A 90 -14.12 -15.05 -2.58
C SER A 90 -14.87 -13.75 -2.94
N ASP A 91 -16.18 -13.73 -2.74
CA ASP A 91 -16.99 -12.53 -2.97
C ASP A 91 -16.57 -11.38 -2.05
N GLU A 92 -16.17 -11.68 -0.81
CA GLU A 92 -15.65 -10.68 0.14
C GLU A 92 -14.31 -10.12 -0.31
N THR A 93 -13.40 -10.98 -0.81
CA THR A 93 -12.11 -10.54 -1.38
C THR A 93 -12.36 -9.60 -2.55
N LYS A 94 -13.31 -9.96 -3.42
CA LYS A 94 -13.71 -9.15 -4.58
C LYS A 94 -14.25 -7.81 -4.13
N GLU A 95 -15.17 -7.77 -3.17
CA GLU A 95 -15.78 -6.56 -2.62
C GLU A 95 -14.72 -5.56 -2.14
N ILE A 96 -13.65 -6.05 -1.49
CA ILE A 96 -12.53 -5.23 -1.03
C ILE A 96 -11.77 -4.64 -2.22
N LEU A 97 -11.38 -5.48 -3.18
CA LEU A 97 -10.55 -5.10 -4.32
C LEU A 97 -11.24 -4.14 -5.30
N ILE A 98 -12.57 -4.16 -5.36
CA ILE A 98 -13.36 -3.31 -6.26
C ILE A 98 -14.04 -2.12 -5.55
N ASN A 99 -13.65 -1.83 -4.30
CA ASN A 99 -14.25 -0.71 -3.57
C ASN A 99 -13.92 0.63 -4.26
N GLU A 100 -14.92 1.18 -4.97
CA GLU A 100 -14.78 2.37 -5.82
C GLU A 100 -14.37 3.62 -5.02
N GLU A 101 -14.86 3.76 -3.78
CA GLU A 101 -14.53 4.91 -2.93
C GLU A 101 -13.05 4.91 -2.53
N ALA A 102 -12.53 3.75 -2.11
CA ALA A 102 -11.13 3.60 -1.78
C ALA A 102 -10.24 3.73 -3.04
N ILE A 103 -10.66 3.19 -4.18
CA ILE A 103 -9.96 3.39 -5.45
C ILE A 103 -9.95 4.87 -5.84
N ALA A 104 -11.05 5.61 -5.66
CA ALA A 104 -11.11 7.03 -5.96
C ALA A 104 -10.14 7.83 -5.07
N VAL A 105 -10.01 7.49 -3.79
CA VAL A 105 -8.99 8.08 -2.90
C VAL A 105 -7.59 7.80 -3.43
N ASN A 106 -7.29 6.57 -3.87
CA ASN A 106 -6.00 6.23 -4.46
C ASN A 106 -5.72 7.00 -5.76
N GLN A 107 -6.72 7.11 -6.63
CA GLN A 107 -6.60 7.70 -7.98
C GLN A 107 -6.87 9.21 -8.01
N ASP A 108 -7.13 9.85 -6.86
CA ASP A 108 -7.35 11.29 -6.79
C ASP A 108 -6.18 12.06 -7.44
N ALA A 109 -6.55 13.02 -8.29
CA ALA A 109 -5.67 13.72 -9.21
C ALA A 109 -4.69 14.67 -8.51
N LEU A 110 -4.98 15.10 -7.28
CA LEU A 110 -4.04 15.87 -6.48
C LEU A 110 -2.77 15.04 -6.21
N GLY A 111 -2.90 13.72 -6.14
CA GLY A 111 -1.77 12.80 -6.13
C GLY A 111 -0.87 12.94 -4.90
N VAL A 112 -1.39 13.49 -3.80
CA VAL A 112 -0.64 13.62 -2.55
C VAL A 112 -0.80 12.34 -1.74
N GLN A 113 0.33 11.73 -1.40
CA GLN A 113 0.35 10.57 -0.52
C GLN A 113 -0.12 10.95 0.89
N GLY A 114 -1.06 10.18 1.43
CA GLY A 114 -1.49 10.26 2.81
C GLY A 114 -0.36 9.92 3.79
N LYS A 115 -0.38 10.55 4.97
CA LYS A 115 0.62 10.35 6.02
C LYS A 115 0.01 10.24 7.40
N LYS A 116 0.63 9.45 8.28
CA LYS A 116 0.22 9.31 9.69
C LYS A 116 0.33 10.67 10.38
N VAL A 117 -0.81 11.20 10.83
CA VAL A 117 -0.89 12.49 11.55
C VAL A 117 -0.95 12.33 13.07
N LYS A 118 -1.29 11.13 13.53
CA LYS A 118 -1.32 10.76 14.94
C LYS A 118 -0.97 9.27 15.04
N GLY A 119 -0.04 8.95 15.92
CA GLY A 119 0.24 7.60 16.36
C GLY A 119 0.22 7.58 17.87
N ASP A 120 -0.35 6.53 18.46
CA ASP A 120 -0.17 6.27 19.88
C ASP A 120 1.31 5.93 20.05
N GLY A 121 2.01 6.67 20.91
CA GLY A 121 3.48 6.64 21.04
C GLY A 121 4.08 5.33 21.55
N SER A 122 3.40 4.20 21.41
CA SER A 122 3.95 2.87 21.66
C SER A 122 4.70 2.40 20.42
N ALA A 123 5.99 2.77 20.36
CA ALA A 123 6.97 1.87 19.80
C ALA A 123 7.03 0.64 20.74
N GLU A 124 6.58 -0.50 20.25
CA GLU A 124 7.08 -1.82 20.67
C GLU A 124 7.72 -2.49 19.46
#